data_AF-A0A0F9FJV2-F1
#
_entry.id   AF-A0A0F9FJV2-F1
#
_cell.length_a   1.000
_cell.length_b   1.000
_cell.length_c   1.000
_cell.angle_alpha   90.00
_cell.angle_beta   90.00
_cell.angle_gamma   90.00
#
_symmetry.space_group_name_H-M   'P 1'
#
loop_
_entity.id
_entity.type
_entity.pdbx_description
1 polymer ?
#
loop_
_entity_poly.entity_id
_entity_poly.type
_entity_poly.pdbx_seq_one_letter_code
_entity_poly.pdbx_strand_id
1 'polypeptide(L)' 'MKSKVELFPDLFCPMCIDDPEVACERDKDIKCLHCGIELCAHHMAEHLQKVHCISIEWRGELKN' A
#
# COMPACT_ATOMS: atom_id res chain seq x y z
N MET A 1 -35.37 1.94 -4.91
CA MET A 1 -34.34 3.00 -5.03
C MET A 1 -32.99 2.28 -5.10
N LYS A 2 -32.36 2.18 -6.29
CA LYS A 2 -31.04 1.56 -6.41
C LYS A 2 -30.02 2.57 -5.89
N SER A 3 -29.42 2.31 -4.73
CA SER A 3 -28.29 3.11 -4.25
C SER A 3 -27.17 3.00 -5.28
N LYS A 4 -26.85 4.11 -5.95
CA LYS A 4 -25.59 4.22 -6.67
C LYS A 4 -24.51 4.15 -5.60
N VAL A 5 -23.75 3.06 -5.57
CA VAL A 5 -22.52 3.01 -4.79
C VAL A 5 -21.59 4.02 -5.48
N GLU A 6 -21.39 5.17 -4.85
CA GLU A 6 -20.36 6.11 -5.26
C GLU A 6 -19.03 5.43 -4.95
N LEU A 7 -18.43 4.82 -5.97
CA LEU A 7 -17.05 4.33 -5.89
C LEU A 7 -16.18 5.57 -5.72
N PHE A 8 -15.63 5.77 -4.53
CA PHE A 8 -14.72 6.87 -4.22
C PHE A 8 -13.42 6.64 -5.00
N PRO A 9 -13.12 7.41 -6.06
CA PRO A 9 -11.94 7.17 -6.88
C PRO A 9 -10.62 7.38 -6.09
N ASP A 10 -10.67 8.15 -5.01
CA ASP A 10 -9.55 8.35 -4.09
C ASP A 10 -9.36 7.22 -3.07
N LEU A 11 -10.14 6.14 -3.15
CA LEU A 11 -9.99 5.01 -2.24
C LEU A 11 -8.82 4.11 -2.65
N PHE A 12 -8.53 3.97 -3.95
CA PHE A 12 -7.59 2.97 -4.45
C PHE A 12 -6.13 3.44 -4.41
N CYS A 13 -5.24 2.48 -4.16
CA CYS A 13 -3.80 2.67 -4.22
C CYS A 13 -3.38 3.02 -5.66
N PRO A 14 -2.75 4.18 -5.88
CA PRO A 14 -2.42 4.64 -7.23
C PRO A 14 -1.39 3.74 -7.93
N MET A 15 -0.60 2.98 -7.16
CA MET A 15 0.42 2.09 -7.71
C MET A 15 -0.16 0.75 -8.19
N CYS A 16 -1.36 0.36 -7.74
CA CYS A 16 -1.96 -0.90 -8.16
C CYS A 16 -2.39 -0.91 -9.64
N ILE A 17 -2.72 0.26 -10.20
CA ILE A 17 -3.19 0.37 -11.60
C ILE A 17 -2.10 -0.07 -12.58
N ASP A 18 -0.84 0.24 -12.26
CA ASP A 18 0.31 0.00 -13.13
C ASP A 18 1.13 -1.24 -12.72
N ASP A 19 0.70 -1.98 -11.69
CA ASP A 19 1.43 -3.13 -11.16
C ASP A 19 0.93 -4.46 -11.77
N PRO A 20 1.73 -5.11 -12.64
CA PRO A 20 1.35 -6.37 -13.28
C PRO A 20 1.30 -7.57 -12.33
N GLU A 21 1.88 -7.48 -11.13
CA GLU A 21 1.86 -8.54 -10.12
C GLU A 21 0.61 -8.50 -9.24
N VAL A 22 -0.13 -7.39 -9.28
CA VAL A 22 -1.34 -7.19 -8.48
C VAL A 22 -2.58 -7.58 -9.29
N ALA A 23 -3.26 -8.64 -8.85
CA ALA A 23 -4.45 -9.17 -9.52
C ALA A 23 -5.68 -8.23 -9.46
N CYS A 24 -5.73 -7.30 -8.50
CA CYS A 24 -6.78 -6.29 -8.36
C CYS A 24 -6.31 -5.06 -7.59
N GLU A 25 -6.83 -3.89 -7.96
CA GLU A 25 -6.61 -2.64 -7.22
C GLU A 25 -7.03 -2.79 -5.76
N ARG A 26 -6.15 -2.36 -4.86
CA ARG A 26 -6.39 -2.39 -3.40
C ARG A 26 -6.62 -0.99 -2.88
N ASP A 27 -7.36 -0.88 -1.79
CA ASP A 27 -7.58 0.39 -1.11
C ASP A 27 -6.28 0.92 -0.49
N LYS A 28 -6.19 2.24 -0.33
CA LYS A 28 -5.17 2.89 0.50
C LYS A 28 -5.46 2.53 1.96
N ASP A 29 -4.53 1.86 2.62
CA ASP A 29 -4.66 1.44 4.02
C ASP A 29 -3.62 2.11 4.93
N ILE A 30 -2.50 2.58 4.35
CA ILE A 30 -1.35 3.10 5.11
C ILE A 30 -0.84 4.41 4.52
N LYS A 31 -0.54 5.36 5.41
CA LYS A 31 0.11 6.64 5.09
C LYS A 31 1.58 6.62 5.53
N CYS A 32 2.48 6.96 4.61
CA CYS A 32 3.90 7.13 4.94
C CYS A 32 4.10 8.41 5.77
N LEU A 33 4.71 8.28 6.95
CA LEU A 33 4.95 9.43 7.83
C LEU A 33 6.10 10.34 7.37
N HIS A 34 6.94 9.88 6.43
CA HIS A 34 8.07 10.67 5.92
C HIS A 34 7.67 11.61 4.77
N CYS A 35 6.87 11.12 3.81
CA CYS A 35 6.51 11.88 2.60
C CYS A 35 5.00 12.09 2.43
N GLY A 36 4.17 11.46 3.26
CA GLY A 36 2.71 11.63 3.24
C GLY A 36 1.97 10.83 2.19
N ILE A 37 2.65 10.04 1.34
CA ILE A 37 1.98 9.18 0.35
C ILE A 37 1.10 8.13 1.03
N GLU A 38 -0.05 7.84 0.43
CA GLU A 38 -1.01 6.84 0.90
C GLU A 38 -1.09 5.70 -0.12
N LEU A 39 -0.79 4.48 0.34
CA LEU A 39 -0.66 3.29 -0.49
C LEU A 39 -1.36 2.10 0.18
N CYS A 40 -1.51 1.00 -0.55
CA CYS A 40 -1.83 -0.29 0.05
C CYS A 40 -0.60 -0.89 0.76
N ALA A 41 -0.80 -1.87 1.65
CA ALA A 41 0.31 -2.48 2.40
C ALA A 41 1.44 -3.06 1.53
N HIS A 42 1.12 -3.63 0.38
CA HIS A 42 2.13 -4.17 -0.53
C HIS A 42 3.03 -3.06 -1.09
N HIS A 43 2.42 -2.03 -1.71
CA HIS A 43 3.18 -0.90 -2.26
C HIS A 43 3.84 -0.04 -1.18
N MET A 44 3.28 0.01 0.03
CA MET A 44 3.94 0.67 1.16
C MET A 44 5.23 -0.07 1.56
N ALA A 45 5.20 -1.41 1.62
CA ALA A 45 6.39 -2.21 1.90
C ALA A 45 7.48 -1.96 0.84
N GLU A 46 7.12 -1.95 -0.43
CA GLU A 46 8.04 -1.62 -1.52
C GLU A 46 8.56 -0.17 -1.42
N HIS A 47 7.68 0.79 -1.15
CA HIS A 47 8.00 2.21 -1.02
C HIS A 47 9.01 2.45 0.10
N LEU A 48 8.81 1.83 1.26
CA LEU A 48 9.73 1.92 2.39
C LEU A 48 11.12 1.40 2.02
N GLN A 49 11.20 0.27 1.31
CA GLN A 49 12.48 -0.29 0.86
C GLN A 49 13.15 0.58 -0.23
N LYS A 50 12.41 0.97 -1.28
CA LYS A 50 12.96 1.59 -2.50
C LYS A 50 13.17 3.10 -2.36
N VAL A 51 12.29 3.80 -1.65
CA VAL A 51 12.30 5.28 -1.56
C VAL A 51 12.91 5.77 -0.25
N HIS A 52 12.63 5.08 0.86
CA HIS A 52 13.15 5.47 2.19
C HIS A 52 14.31 4.59 2.68
N CYS A 53 14.73 3.60 1.89
CA CYS A 53 15.84 2.69 2.23
C CYS A 53 15.67 1.99 3.59
N ILE A 54 14.42 1.76 4.01
CA ILE A 54 14.10 1.09 5.27
C ILE A 54 14.06 -0.42 5.00
N SER A 55 14.95 -1.16 5.65
CA SER A 55 14.90 -2.61 5.64
C SER A 55 13.69 -3.08 6.45
N ILE A 56 12.81 -3.84 5.80
CA ILE A 56 11.69 -4.54 6.44
C ILE A 56 11.99 -6.02 6.69
N GLU A 57 13.23 -6.47 6.43
CA GLU A 57 13.68 -7.82 6.79
C GLU A 57 13.83 -7.93 8.32
N TRP A 58 12.80 -8.45 8.99
CA TRP A 58 12.90 -8.82 10.39
C TRP A 58 13.73 -10.11 10.54
N ARG A 59 14.94 -10.00 11.10
CA ARG A 59 15.81 -11.15 11.46
C ARG A 59 15.79 -11.48 12.95
N GLY A 60 14.77 -11.06 13.68
CA GLY A 60 14.68 -11.33 15.12
C GLY A 60 14.45 -12.82 15.36
N GLU A 61 15.42 -13.48 15.99
CA GLU A 61 15.24 -14.81 16.56
C GLU A 61 14.08 -14.76 17.56
N LEU A 62 13.06 -15.60 17.35
CA LEU A 62 12.07 -15.90 18.38
C LEU A 62 12.79 -16.63 19.50
N LYS A 63 13.33 -15.89 20.48
CA LYS A 63 13.77 -16.47 21.74
C LYS A 63 12.52 -16.90 22.50
N ASN A 64 12.19 -18.18 22.37
CA ASN A 64 11.31 -18.89 23.30
C ASN A 64 12.00 -19.01 24.66
#